data_AF-A0A818ANV8-F1
#
_entry.id   AF-A0A818ANV8-F1
#
_cell.length_a   1.000
_cell.length_b   1.000
_cell.length_c   1.000
_cell.angle_alpha   90.00
_cell.angle_beta   90.00
_cell.angle_gamma   90.00
#
_symmetry.space_group_name_H-M   'P 1'
#
loop_
_entity.id
_entity.type
_entity.pdbx_description
1 polymer ?
#
loop_
_entity_poly.entity_id
_entity_poly.type
_entity_poly.pdbx_seq_one_letter_code
_entity_poly.pdbx_strand_id
1 'polypeptide(L)'
;MRLRLYLDGDGNAKRTHMSLFFVLMRGEYDAILHFPFSFKITFALLDQTSHQQHIIDSFRPDGKSSSFQRPRSDMNIASGIPKFVPLTIIQQDNNPYVVDDTMFIKVIIHFGDIPKSLLSYTLNLNPGLPVQAQMESIKRESAKQTKDNSLATINVSTSPKN
;
A
#
# COMPACT_ATOMS: atom_id res chain seq x y z
N MET A 1 -5.96 -6.87 -8.51
CA MET A 1 -4.67 -6.89 -7.76
C MET A 1 -4.78 -7.90 -6.63
N ARG A 2 -3.68 -8.50 -6.19
CA ARG A 2 -3.67 -9.40 -5.01
C ARG A 2 -2.33 -9.33 -4.28
N LEU A 3 -2.27 -10.00 -3.13
CA LEU A 3 -1.03 -10.23 -2.38
C LEU A 3 -0.61 -11.69 -2.47
N ARG A 4 0.69 -11.91 -2.32
CA ARG A 4 1.27 -13.23 -2.15
C ARG A 4 2.19 -13.19 -0.92
N LEU A 5 1.87 -14.00 0.06
CA LEU A 5 2.59 -14.11 1.33
C LEU A 5 3.32 -15.45 1.38
N TYR A 6 4.57 -15.44 1.84
CA TYR A 6 5.35 -16.62 2.16
C TYR A 6 5.72 -16.57 3.64
N LEU A 7 5.04 -17.40 4.44
CA LEU A 7 5.21 -17.42 5.90
C LEU A 7 6.64 -17.81 6.29
N ASP A 8 7.25 -18.79 5.64
CA ASP A 8 8.66 -19.20 5.86
C ASP A 8 9.65 -18.51 4.90
N GLY A 9 9.23 -17.39 4.29
CA GLY A 9 10.05 -16.59 3.38
C GLY A 9 10.27 -17.16 1.98
N ASP A 10 10.80 -16.31 1.10
CA ASP A 10 11.11 -16.61 -0.30
C ASP A 10 12.55 -16.19 -0.66
N GLY A 11 13.15 -16.89 -1.63
CA GLY A 11 14.50 -16.59 -2.12
C GLY A 11 15.57 -16.52 -1.03
N ASN A 12 16.28 -15.40 -0.95
CA ASN A 12 17.33 -15.17 0.05
C ASN A 12 16.82 -14.83 1.46
N ALA A 13 15.50 -14.75 1.64
CA ALA A 13 14.85 -14.49 2.92
C ALA A 13 14.24 -15.75 3.56
N LYS A 14 14.24 -16.88 2.83
CA LYS A 14 13.70 -18.16 3.30
C LYS A 14 14.28 -18.56 4.67
N ARG A 15 13.41 -19.02 5.57
CA ARG A 15 13.70 -19.41 6.97
C ARG A 15 14.24 -18.30 7.88
N THR A 16 14.25 -17.05 7.43
CA THR A 16 14.74 -15.92 8.23
C THR A 16 13.71 -14.81 8.37
N HIS A 17 12.91 -14.58 7.32
CA HIS A 17 11.87 -13.57 7.31
C HIS A 17 10.60 -14.12 6.66
N MET A 18 9.46 -13.58 7.06
CA MET A 18 8.24 -13.63 6.27
C MET A 18 8.38 -12.68 5.08
N SER A 19 8.03 -13.16 3.88
CA SER A 19 8.11 -12.38 2.64
C SER A 19 6.73 -12.00 2.12
N LEU A 20 6.53 -10.74 1.75
CA LEU A 20 5.25 -10.23 1.27
C LEU A 20 5.41 -9.55 -0.09
N PHE A 21 4.58 -9.96 -1.04
CA PHE A 21 4.63 -9.48 -2.42
C PHE A 21 3.27 -8.99 -2.90
N PHE A 22 3.31 -7.95 -3.73
CA PHE A 22 2.20 -7.47 -4.51
C PHE A 22 2.18 -8.12 -5.89
N VAL A 23 0.99 -8.42 -6.38
CA VAL A 23 0.79 -8.97 -7.71
C VAL A 23 -0.23 -8.12 -8.45
N LEU A 24 0.24 -7.51 -9.54
CA LEU A 24 -0.63 -6.87 -10.52
C LEU A 24 -1.35 -7.97 -11.32
N MET A 25 -2.68 -7.92 -11.28
CA MET A 25 -3.56 -8.88 -11.95
C MET A 25 -4.16 -8.21 -13.17
N ARG A 26 -4.46 -8.98 -14.21
CA ARG A 26 -5.24 -8.49 -15.35
C ARG A 26 -6.62 -8.04 -14.87
N GLY A 27 -6.99 -6.83 -15.22
CA GLY A 27 -8.30 -6.25 -14.98
C GLY A 27 -9.14 -6.20 -16.25
N GLU A 28 -10.47 -6.23 -16.10
CA GLU A 28 -11.42 -6.02 -17.19
C GLU A 28 -11.23 -4.64 -17.86
N TYR A 29 -10.86 -3.63 -17.05
CA TYR A 29 -10.73 -2.24 -17.48
C TYR A 29 -9.28 -1.82 -17.79
N ASP A 30 -8.35 -2.76 -17.97
CA ASP A 30 -6.93 -2.44 -18.24
C ASP A 30 -6.73 -1.60 -19.52
N ALA A 31 -7.70 -1.55 -20.43
CA ALA A 31 -7.61 -0.72 -21.64
C ALA A 31 -7.65 0.80 -21.37
N ILE A 32 -8.24 1.22 -20.24
CA ILE A 32 -8.39 2.63 -19.87
C ILE A 32 -7.50 3.04 -18.69
N LEU A 33 -6.76 2.10 -18.09
CA LEU A 33 -5.85 2.36 -16.99
C LEU A 33 -4.47 2.78 -17.50
N HIS A 34 -3.79 3.61 -16.71
CA HIS A 34 -2.42 4.03 -17.00
C HIS A 34 -1.42 2.92 -16.65
N PHE A 35 -0.46 2.69 -17.53
CA PHE A 35 0.67 1.77 -17.31
C PHE A 35 1.99 2.43 -17.72
N PRO A 36 3.12 2.06 -17.08
CA PRO A 36 3.24 1.08 -16.00
C PRO A 36 2.58 1.53 -14.69
N PHE A 37 2.11 0.57 -13.88
CA PHE A 37 1.57 0.83 -12.55
C PHE A 37 2.67 1.47 -11.68
N SER A 38 2.44 2.68 -11.18
CA SER A 38 3.48 3.50 -10.53
C SER A 38 3.09 4.03 -9.14
N PHE A 39 1.90 3.66 -8.65
CA PHE A 39 1.43 4.11 -7.34
C PHE A 39 2.28 3.50 -6.21
N LYS A 40 2.69 4.33 -5.25
CA LYS A 40 3.38 3.84 -4.05
C LYS A 40 2.50 2.79 -3.36
N ILE A 41 3.12 1.70 -2.94
CA ILE A 41 2.47 0.61 -2.21
C ILE A 41 3.06 0.56 -0.80
N THR A 42 2.20 0.55 0.21
CA THR A 42 2.58 0.35 1.60
C THR A 42 1.97 -0.93 2.12
N PHE A 43 2.80 -1.78 2.72
CA PHE A 43 2.40 -2.97 3.45
C PHE A 43 2.44 -2.69 4.95
N ALA A 44 1.53 -3.31 5.68
CA ALA A 44 1.53 -3.29 7.13
C ALA A 44 1.14 -4.66 7.69
N LEU A 45 1.91 -5.17 8.64
CA LEU A 45 1.50 -6.20 9.56
C LEU A 45 0.93 -5.51 10.81
N LEU A 46 -0.34 -5.78 11.10
CA LEU A 46 -1.04 -5.06 12.16
C LEU A 46 -0.71 -5.65 13.54
N ASP A 47 -0.12 -4.82 14.40
CA ASP A 47 -0.21 -4.98 15.86
C ASP A 47 -1.69 -5.01 16.29
N GLN A 48 -2.08 -6.08 16.98
CA GLN A 48 -3.44 -6.36 17.45
C GLN A 48 -3.71 -5.85 18.88
N THR A 49 -2.75 -5.16 19.49
CA THR A 49 -2.90 -4.52 20.80
C THR A 49 -3.38 -3.08 20.67
N SER A 50 -3.69 -2.43 21.81
CA SER A 50 -4.01 -1.00 21.85
C SER A 50 -2.85 -0.08 21.45
N HIS A 51 -1.62 -0.59 21.38
CA HIS A 51 -0.43 0.21 21.07
C HIS A 51 -0.29 0.57 19.59
N GLN A 52 -0.95 -0.19 18.70
CA GLN A 52 -0.99 0.05 17.24
C GLN A 52 0.41 0.24 16.61
N GLN A 53 1.43 -0.45 17.12
CA GLN A 53 2.80 -0.44 16.60
C GLN A 53 2.92 -1.39 15.40
N HIS A 54 2.22 -1.07 14.32
CA HIS A 54 2.24 -1.89 13.12
C HIS A 54 3.63 -1.91 12.47
N ILE A 55 4.05 -3.06 11.94
CA ILE A 55 5.28 -3.14 11.13
C ILE A 55 4.93 -2.72 9.71
N ILE A 56 5.52 -1.61 9.27
CA ILE A 56 5.18 -0.97 8.00
C ILE A 56 6.41 -0.88 7.12
N ASP A 57 6.26 -1.26 5.85
CA ASP A 57 7.26 -1.02 4.83
C ASP A 57 6.58 -0.66 3.50
N SER A 58 7.28 0.07 2.64
CA SER A 58 6.69 0.59 1.41
C SER A 58 7.70 0.66 0.28
N PHE A 59 7.22 0.52 -0.94
CA PHE A 59 8.03 0.70 -2.13
C PHE A 59 7.26 1.46 -3.21
N ARG A 60 8.01 2.11 -4.10
CA ARG A 60 7.47 2.65 -5.34
C ARG A 60 7.77 1.65 -6.47
N PRO A 61 6.75 1.16 -7.19
CA PRO A 61 6.93 0.30 -8.35
C PRO A 61 7.93 0.90 -9.35
N ASP A 62 8.88 0.07 -9.82
CA ASP A 62 9.78 0.46 -10.90
C ASP A 62 9.08 0.30 -12.25
N GLY A 63 8.90 1.42 -12.97
CA GLY A 63 8.28 1.44 -14.29
C GLY A 63 9.04 0.67 -15.38
N LYS A 64 10.31 0.27 -15.14
CA LYS A 64 11.06 -0.62 -16.04
C LYS A 64 10.82 -2.09 -15.75
N SER A 65 10.31 -2.44 -14.57
CA SER A 65 10.06 -3.82 -14.18
C SER A 65 8.87 -4.40 -14.94
N SER A 66 9.00 -5.66 -15.38
CA SER A 66 7.91 -6.41 -16.00
C SER A 66 6.74 -6.67 -15.04
N SER A 67 6.98 -6.65 -13.72
CA SER A 67 5.94 -6.85 -12.70
C SER A 67 4.84 -5.80 -12.73
N PHE A 68 5.14 -4.60 -13.22
CA PHE A 68 4.23 -3.45 -13.18
C PHE A 68 3.78 -2.97 -14.56
N GLN A 69 4.16 -3.67 -15.63
CA GLN A 69 3.63 -3.40 -16.97
C GLN A 69 2.16 -3.81 -17.08
N ARG A 70 1.51 -3.35 -18.14
CA ARG A 70 0.16 -3.83 -18.49
C ARG A 70 0.12 -5.36 -18.55
N PRO A 71 -0.73 -6.03 -17.74
CA PRO A 71 -0.81 -7.48 -17.74
C PRO A 71 -1.14 -8.06 -19.11
N ARG A 72 -0.37 -9.07 -19.52
CA ARG A 72 -0.61 -9.86 -20.75
C ARG A 72 -1.16 -11.27 -20.47
N SER A 73 -1.06 -11.69 -19.22
CA SER A 73 -1.60 -12.94 -18.64
C SER A 73 -2.44 -12.59 -17.41
N ASP A 74 -3.06 -13.58 -16.77
CA ASP A 74 -3.91 -13.36 -15.59
C ASP A 74 -3.20 -12.61 -14.46
N MET A 75 -1.89 -12.80 -14.33
CA MET A 75 -1.05 -12.16 -13.34
C MET A 75 0.34 -11.86 -13.89
N ASN A 76 0.92 -10.76 -13.42
CA ASN A 76 2.34 -10.46 -13.60
C ASN A 76 3.19 -11.19 -12.55
N ILE A 77 4.52 -11.10 -12.70
CA ILE A 77 5.48 -11.58 -11.71
C ILE A 77 5.33 -10.77 -10.42
N ALA A 78 5.28 -11.47 -9.28
CA ALA A 78 5.16 -10.85 -7.97
C ALA A 78 6.36 -9.93 -7.66
N SER A 79 6.11 -8.79 -7.01
CA SER A 79 7.16 -7.86 -6.59
C SER A 79 6.79 -7.24 -5.24
N GLY A 80 7.77 -7.06 -4.37
CA GLY A 80 7.54 -6.64 -2.99
C GLY A 80 8.79 -6.78 -2.14
N ILE A 81 8.63 -7.23 -0.91
CA ILE A 81 9.64 -7.10 0.15
C ILE A 81 9.99 -8.50 0.65
N PRO A 82 11.09 -9.11 0.16
CA PRO A 82 11.52 -10.43 0.58
C PRO A 82 11.76 -10.52 2.09
N LYS A 83 12.35 -9.48 2.69
CA LYS A 83 12.65 -9.41 4.12
C LYS A 83 11.66 -8.50 4.84
N PHE A 84 10.36 -8.80 4.74
CA PHE A 84 9.32 -7.92 5.29
C PHE A 84 9.30 -7.94 6.82
N VAL A 85 9.20 -9.12 7.44
CA VAL A 85 9.24 -9.25 8.91
C VAL A 85 10.18 -10.38 9.31
N PRO A 86 11.18 -10.15 10.17
CA PRO A 86 11.99 -11.23 10.73
C PRO A 86 11.13 -12.28 11.42
N LEU A 87 11.38 -13.57 11.15
CA LEU A 87 10.64 -14.67 11.79
C LEU A 87 10.80 -14.66 13.31
N THR A 88 11.94 -14.18 13.80
CA THR A 88 12.20 -14.02 15.23
C THR A 88 11.20 -13.11 15.94
N ILE A 89 10.57 -12.15 15.24
CA ILE A 89 9.52 -11.30 15.82
C ILE A 89 8.20 -12.05 15.90
N ILE A 90 7.87 -12.84 14.87
CA ILE A 90 6.61 -13.60 14.78
C ILE A 90 6.63 -14.83 15.70
N GLN A 91 7.80 -15.44 15.88
CA GLN A 91 7.99 -16.64 16.69
C GLN A 91 8.18 -16.34 18.18
N GLN A 92 8.30 -15.07 18.56
CA GLN A 92 8.33 -14.69 19.97
C GLN A 92 7.00 -15.02 20.64
N ASP A 93 7.07 -15.60 21.83
CA ASP A 93 5.91 -15.84 22.68
C ASP A 93 5.20 -14.50 22.99
N ASN A 94 3.87 -14.50 22.96
CA ASN A 94 3.04 -13.32 23.18
C ASN A 94 3.37 -12.12 22.27
N ASN A 95 3.86 -12.37 21.04
CA ASN A 95 4.02 -11.30 20.07
C ASN A 95 2.65 -10.66 19.75
N PRO A 96 2.61 -9.33 19.50
CA PRO A 96 1.34 -8.63 19.30
C PRO A 96 0.75 -8.82 17.90
N TYR A 97 1.42 -9.54 17.01
CA TYR A 97 1.07 -9.62 15.58
C TYR A 97 0.31 -10.89 15.22
N VAL A 98 0.48 -11.96 16.00
CA VAL A 98 -0.26 -13.22 15.89
C VAL A 98 -1.01 -13.46 17.20
N VAL A 99 -2.32 -13.29 17.17
CA VAL A 99 -3.23 -13.50 18.31
C VAL A 99 -4.28 -14.50 17.86
N ASP A 100 -4.57 -15.50 18.70
CA ASP A 100 -5.51 -16.59 18.38
C ASP A 100 -5.25 -17.23 17.00
N ASP A 101 -3.99 -17.60 16.76
CA ASP A 101 -3.50 -18.20 15.50
C ASP A 101 -3.83 -17.37 14.24
N THR A 102 -4.03 -16.06 14.41
CA THR A 102 -4.51 -15.17 13.35
C THR A 102 -3.61 -13.95 13.24
N MET A 103 -3.34 -13.53 12.00
CA MET A 103 -2.58 -12.33 11.68
C MET A 103 -3.32 -11.46 10.65
N PHE A 104 -3.11 -10.15 10.70
CA PHE A 104 -3.74 -9.21 9.77
C PHE A 104 -2.71 -8.45 8.94
N ILE A 105 -2.81 -8.60 7.62
CA ILE A 105 -2.00 -7.86 6.65
C ILE A 105 -2.87 -6.79 6.00
N LYS A 106 -2.39 -5.55 6.03
CA LYS A 106 -3.02 -4.41 5.35
C LYS A 106 -2.12 -3.91 4.23
N VAL A 107 -2.73 -3.57 3.10
CA VAL A 107 -2.04 -2.94 1.98
C VAL A 107 -2.75 -1.69 1.55
N ILE A 108 -1.97 -0.63 1.35
CA ILE A 108 -2.45 0.70 0.99
C ILE A 108 -1.77 1.09 -0.31
N ILE A 109 -2.59 1.45 -1.31
CA ILE A 109 -2.12 1.97 -2.59
C ILE A 109 -2.37 3.48 -2.57
N HIS A 110 -1.30 4.25 -2.75
CA HIS A 110 -1.37 5.70 -2.67
C HIS A 110 -1.70 6.29 -4.04
N PHE A 111 -2.99 6.61 -4.23
CA PHE A 111 -3.50 7.27 -5.43
C PHE A 111 -3.32 8.79 -5.42
N GLY A 112 -2.63 9.36 -4.41
CA GLY A 112 -2.43 10.81 -4.27
C GLY A 112 -1.62 11.45 -5.42
N ASP A 113 -0.84 10.64 -6.15
CA ASP A 113 -0.08 11.08 -7.32
C ASP A 113 -0.97 11.19 -8.59
N ILE A 114 -2.27 10.87 -8.50
CA ILE A 114 -3.22 11.02 -9.61
C ILE A 114 -3.57 12.51 -9.80
N PRO A 115 -3.55 13.03 -11.04
CA PRO A 115 -4.01 14.38 -11.34
C PRO A 115 -5.38 14.65 -10.72
N LYS A 116 -5.55 15.79 -10.05
CA LYS A 116 -6.79 16.13 -9.33
C LYS A 116 -8.05 16.08 -10.21
N SER A 117 -7.89 16.25 -11.52
CA SER A 117 -8.96 16.09 -12.53
C SER A 117 -9.52 14.66 -12.64
N LEU A 118 -8.74 13.66 -12.22
CA LEU A 118 -9.13 12.25 -12.22
C LEU A 118 -9.62 11.76 -10.85
N LEU A 119 -9.43 12.54 -9.77
CA LEU A 119 -9.84 12.16 -8.41
C LEU A 119 -11.36 11.93 -8.28
N SER A 120 -12.16 12.70 -9.02
CA SER A 120 -13.62 12.54 -9.10
C SER A 120 -14.05 11.20 -9.72
N TYR A 121 -13.18 10.55 -10.50
CA TYR A 121 -13.46 9.25 -11.13
C TYR A 121 -12.87 8.08 -10.32
N THR A 122 -11.83 8.32 -9.51
CA THR A 122 -11.21 7.28 -8.66
C THR A 122 -11.92 7.11 -7.33
N LEU A 123 -12.52 8.19 -6.82
CA LEU A 123 -13.45 8.15 -5.69
C LEU A 123 -14.86 7.86 -6.25
N ASN A 124 -15.02 6.70 -6.91
CA ASN A 124 -16.35 6.10 -7.07
C ASN A 124 -16.83 5.68 -5.68
N LEU A 125 -17.22 6.68 -4.89
CA LEU A 125 -17.99 6.52 -3.69
C LEU A 125 -19.28 5.86 -4.13
N ASN A 126 -19.35 4.55 -3.91
CA ASN A 126 -20.48 3.66 -4.12
C ASN A 126 -21.58 4.29 -5.01
N PRO A 127 -21.70 3.93 -6.30
CA PRO A 127 -22.60 4.61 -7.24
C PRO A 127 -24.08 4.61 -6.84
N GLY A 128 -24.48 3.82 -5.83
CA GLY A 128 -25.80 3.89 -5.19
C GLY A 128 -25.99 5.00 -4.14
N LEU A 129 -24.96 5.77 -3.79
CA LEU A 129 -25.06 6.92 -2.90
C LEU A 129 -25.54 8.17 -3.65
N PRO A 130 -26.38 9.02 -3.04
CA PRO A 130 -26.74 10.32 -3.62
C PRO A 130 -25.52 11.17 -3.96
N VAL A 131 -25.56 11.89 -5.09
CA VAL A 131 -24.46 12.72 -5.62
C VAL A 131 -23.88 13.68 -4.56
N GLN A 132 -24.71 14.22 -3.67
CA GLN A 132 -24.30 15.11 -2.59
C GLN A 132 -23.36 14.42 -1.59
N ALA A 133 -23.66 13.19 -1.20
CA ALA A 133 -22.84 12.41 -0.28
C ALA A 133 -21.48 12.05 -0.90
N GLN A 134 -21.47 11.84 -2.22
CA GLN A 134 -20.24 11.62 -2.98
C GLN A 134 -19.38 12.90 -2.98
N MET A 135 -19.98 14.06 -3.30
CA MET A 135 -19.29 15.35 -3.30
C MET A 135 -18.72 15.74 -1.92
N GLU A 136 -19.45 15.48 -0.84
CA GLU A 136 -18.93 15.72 0.52
C GLU A 136 -17.70 14.90 0.84
N SER A 137 -17.70 13.62 0.45
CA SER A 137 -16.59 12.72 0.73
C SER A 137 -15.35 13.12 -0.07
N ILE A 138 -15.52 13.52 -1.34
CA ILE A 138 -14.45 14.12 -2.16
C ILE A 138 -13.91 15.39 -1.47
N LYS A 139 -14.79 16.27 -0.98
CA LYS A 139 -14.39 17.50 -0.31
C LYS A 139 -13.63 17.24 0.99
N ARG A 140 -14.07 16.28 1.82
CA ARG A 140 -13.40 15.89 3.06
C ARG A 140 -12.00 15.36 2.81
N GLU A 141 -11.84 14.50 1.80
CA GLU A 141 -10.54 13.91 1.48
C GLU A 141 -9.56 14.94 0.91
N SER A 142 -10.04 15.82 0.03
CA SER A 142 -9.23 16.93 -0.49
C SER A 142 -8.77 17.91 0.60
N ALA A 143 -9.60 18.12 1.64
CA ALA A 143 -9.26 18.94 2.80
C ALA A 143 -8.22 18.27 3.72
N LYS A 144 -8.29 16.95 3.95
CA LYS A 144 -7.29 16.22 4.75
C LYS A 144 -5.90 16.31 4.15
N GLN A 145 -5.77 16.13 2.83
CA GLN A 145 -4.48 16.22 2.14
C GLN A 145 -3.89 17.64 2.09
N THR A 146 -4.75 18.67 2.09
CA THR A 146 -4.27 20.07 2.20
C THR A 146 -3.64 20.33 3.57
N LYS A 147 -4.20 19.75 4.64
CA LYS A 147 -3.61 19.81 5.99
C LYS A 147 -2.26 19.10 6.06
N ASP A 148 -2.14 17.89 5.51
CA ASP A 148 -0.88 17.14 5.53
C ASP A 148 0.25 17.85 4.75
N ASN A 149 -0.06 18.47 3.61
CA ASN A 149 0.91 19.27 2.86
C ASN A 149 1.33 20.56 3.59
N SER A 150 0.42 21.19 4.36
CA SER A 150 0.76 22.37 5.15
C SER A 150 1.69 22.06 6.32
N LEU A 151 1.52 20.90 6.96
CA LEU A 151 2.39 20.42 8.03
C LEU A 151 3.78 20.02 7.51
N ALA A 152 3.86 19.46 6.30
CA ALA A 152 5.13 19.14 5.65
C ALA A 152 5.95 20.39 5.27
N THR A 153 5.29 21.52 4.96
CA THR A 153 5.98 22.75 4.52
C THR A 153 6.57 23.54 5.69
N ILE A 154 5.95 23.48 6.87
CA ILE A 154 6.44 24.19 8.08
C ILE A 154 7.73 23.55 8.62
N ASN A 155 7.92 22.24 8.46
CA ASN A 155 9.10 21.53 8.98
C ASN A 155 10.37 21.70 8.14
N VAL A 156 10.30 22.35 6.96
CA VAL A 156 11.47 22.55 6.08
C VAL A 156 12.15 23.91 6.29
N SER A 157 11.52 24.87 6.99
CA SER A 157 12.07 26.22 7.15
C SER A 157 12.99 26.45 8.36
N THR A 158 13.28 25.42 9.17
CA THR A 158 14.18 25.55 10.34
C THR A 158 15.41 24.66 10.20
N SER A 159 16.42 25.14 9.46
CA SER A 159 17.81 24.65 9.59
C SER A 159 18.76 25.82 9.27
N PRO A 160 19.64 26.27 10.19
CA PRO A 160 20.56 27.36 9.92
C PRO A 160 21.71 26.87 9.02
N LYS A 161 22.08 27.69 8.04
CA LYS A 161 23.29 27.49 7.23
C LYS A 161 24.51 27.85 8.07
N ASN A 162 25.43 26.91 8.22
CA ASN A 162 26.84 27.18 8.54
C ASN A 162 27.60 27.50 7.26
#